data_AF-A0A1B6DDY8-F1
#
_entry.id   AF-A0A1B6DDY8-F1
#
_cell.length_a   1.000
_cell.length_b   1.000
_cell.length_c   1.000
_cell.angle_alpha   90.00
_cell.angle_beta   90.00
_cell.angle_gamma   90.00
#
_symmetry.space_group_name_H-M   'P 1'
#
loop_
_entity.id
_entity.type
_entity.pdbx_description
1 polymer ?
#
loop_
_entity_poly.entity_id
_entity_poly.type
_entity_poly.pdbx_seq_one_letter_code
_entity_poly.pdbx_strand_id
1 'polypeptide(L)'
;EIENLIKLDSDKEFLELANIDKKSQILELKLILKKIQIYFENQNNHKNALMELRAGTGGDEACIFVEDIFRMYTMYFKELCWNYEILNMQHGPIKGYKEIILEIQGKNVYGTLKFESGVHRVQRVPYTESQGRLHTSAITVAIFPEEDYK
;
A
#
# COMPACT_ATOMS: atom_id res chain seq x y z
N GLU A 1 28.18 6.78 -6.83
CA GLU A 1 29.55 7.20 -7.22
C GLU A 1 29.69 8.71 -7.29
N ILE A 2 28.90 9.43 -8.10
CA ILE A 2 28.95 10.91 -8.19
C ILE A 2 28.73 11.61 -6.83
N GLU A 3 27.84 11.10 -5.98
CA GLU A 3 27.64 11.66 -4.62
C GLU A 3 28.85 11.49 -3.69
N ASN A 4 29.67 10.46 -3.91
CA ASN A 4 30.90 10.29 -3.15
C ASN A 4 31.97 11.27 -3.65
N LEU A 5 32.07 11.47 -4.97
CA LEU A 5 32.96 12.46 -5.59
C LEU A 5 32.65 13.89 -5.11
N ILE A 6 31.36 14.27 -5.06
CA ILE A 6 30.91 15.59 -4.55
C ILE A 6 31.25 15.80 -3.07
N LYS A 7 31.36 14.74 -2.27
CA LYS A 7 31.70 14.83 -0.84
C LYS A 7 33.20 14.89 -0.57
N LEU A 8 34.03 14.43 -1.51
CA LEU A 8 35.48 14.30 -1.36
C LEU A 8 36.24 15.52 -1.89
N ASP A 9 35.62 16.31 -2.76
CA ASP A 9 36.29 17.38 -3.49
C ASP A 9 35.84 18.78 -3.04
N SER A 10 36.79 19.72 -2.94
CA SER A 10 36.55 21.10 -2.47
C SER A 10 36.54 22.14 -3.60
N ASP A 11 36.88 21.72 -4.83
CA ASP A 11 36.99 22.62 -5.97
C ASP A 11 35.60 22.95 -6.56
N LYS A 12 35.28 24.24 -6.64
CA LYS A 12 33.93 24.72 -7.02
C LYS A 12 33.57 24.38 -8.45
N GLU A 13 34.52 24.49 -9.38
CA GLU A 13 34.27 24.19 -10.80
C GLU A 13 34.02 22.69 -11.01
N PHE A 14 34.76 21.84 -10.30
CA PHE A 14 34.57 20.39 -10.34
C PHE A 14 33.23 19.97 -9.74
N LEU A 15 32.83 20.59 -8.62
CA LEU A 15 31.51 20.36 -7.99
C LEU A 15 30.35 20.80 -8.89
N GLU A 16 30.49 21.90 -9.64
CA GLU A 16 29.47 22.35 -10.60
C GLU A 16 29.31 21.34 -11.75
N LEU A 17 30.41 20.87 -12.33
CA LEU A 17 30.40 19.85 -13.38
C LEU A 17 29.76 18.54 -12.88
N ALA A 18 30.15 18.05 -11.71
CA ALA A 18 29.58 16.85 -11.12
C ALA A 18 28.07 16.96 -10.83
N ASN A 19 27.59 18.15 -10.45
CA ASN A 19 26.16 18.40 -10.24
C ASN A 19 25.37 18.45 -11.56
N ILE A 20 25.96 18.97 -12.63
CA ILE A 20 25.37 18.97 -13.97
C ILE A 20 25.20 17.52 -14.46
N ASP A 21 26.23 16.70 -14.31
CA ASP A 21 26.19 15.27 -14.67
C ASP A 21 25.20 14.49 -13.81
N LYS A 22 25.14 14.77 -12.50
CA LYS A 22 24.12 14.18 -11.62
C LYS A 22 22.72 14.51 -12.12
N LYS A 23 22.47 15.77 -12.50
CA LYS A 23 21.16 16.23 -12.94
C LYS A 23 20.75 15.59 -14.27
N SER A 24 21.70 15.42 -15.20
CA SER A 24 21.44 14.76 -16.49
C SER A 24 21.09 13.27 -16.30
N GLN A 25 21.84 12.55 -15.46
CA GLN A 25 21.54 11.15 -15.14
C GLN A 25 20.20 10.97 -14.42
N ILE A 26 19.87 11.87 -13.47
CA ILE A 26 18.55 11.86 -12.82
C ILE A 26 17.43 12.06 -13.85
N LEU A 27 17.62 12.94 -14.83
CA LEU A 27 16.64 13.17 -15.88
C LEU A 27 16.46 11.93 -16.76
N GLU A 28 17.55 11.27 -17.13
CA GLU A 28 17.52 10.03 -17.91
C GLU A 28 16.81 8.90 -17.17
N LEU A 29 17.13 8.71 -15.88
CA LEU A 29 16.44 7.74 -15.02
C LEU A 29 14.95 8.03 -14.92
N LYS A 30 14.55 9.30 -14.77
CA LYS A 30 13.13 9.70 -14.78
C LYS A 30 12.44 9.35 -16.10
N LEU A 31 13.11 9.52 -17.23
CA LEU A 31 12.58 9.15 -18.54
C LEU A 31 12.42 7.64 -18.70
N ILE A 32 13.39 6.85 -18.24
CA ILE A 32 13.32 5.39 -18.24
C ILE A 32 12.17 4.91 -17.34
N LEU A 33 12.08 5.43 -16.12
CA LEU A 33 10.98 5.12 -15.19
C LEU A 33 9.62 5.44 -15.82
N LYS A 34 9.50 6.59 -16.50
CA LYS A 34 8.26 6.96 -17.19
C LYS A 34 7.92 5.98 -18.34
N LYS A 35 8.91 5.54 -19.12
CA LYS A 35 8.70 4.52 -20.17
C LYS A 35 8.24 3.18 -19.59
N ILE A 36 8.86 2.75 -18.49
CA ILE A 36 8.45 1.54 -17.77
C ILE A 36 7.02 1.68 -17.25
N GLN A 37 6.68 2.83 -16.66
CA GLN A 37 5.34 3.09 -16.15
C GLN A 37 4.29 3.03 -17.26
N ILE A 38 4.55 3.65 -18.42
CA ILE A 38 3.67 3.59 -19.60
C ILE A 38 3.53 2.14 -20.10
N TYR A 39 4.61 1.36 -20.09
CA TYR A 39 4.56 -0.05 -20.52
C TYR A 39 3.68 -0.90 -19.60
N PHE A 40 3.67 -0.63 -18.29
CA PHE A 40 2.83 -1.31 -17.31
C PHE A 40 1.47 -0.62 -17.08
N GLU A 41 1.17 0.46 -17.80
CA GLU A 41 -0.10 1.16 -17.76
C GLU A 41 -1.17 0.36 -18.52
N ASN A 42 -1.79 -0.58 -17.81
CA ASN A 42 -3.05 -1.19 -18.23
C ASN A 42 -4.20 -0.18 -18.07
N GLN A 43 -5.16 -0.19 -19.02
CA GLN A 43 -6.31 0.73 -19.07
C GLN A 43 -7.16 0.74 -17.78
N ASN A 44 -7.10 -0.31 -16.98
CA ASN A 44 -7.84 -0.43 -15.73
C ASN A 44 -7.22 0.34 -14.55
N ASN A 45 -5.97 0.84 -14.66
CA ASN A 45 -5.29 1.49 -13.53
C ASN A 45 -5.97 2.79 -13.05
N HIS A 46 -6.72 3.47 -13.94
CA HIS A 46 -7.44 4.71 -13.62
C HIS A 46 -8.82 4.51 -13.00
N LYS A 47 -9.26 3.26 -12.84
CA LYS A 47 -10.58 2.93 -12.31
C LYS A 47 -10.61 3.00 -10.78
N ASN A 48 -11.82 3.15 -10.25
CA ASN A 48 -12.12 2.90 -8.85
C ASN A 48 -11.78 1.44 -8.50
N ALA A 49 -11.60 1.17 -7.21
CA ALA A 49 -11.27 -0.16 -6.73
C ALA A 49 -12.28 -0.63 -5.69
N LEU A 50 -12.57 -1.93 -5.72
CA LEU A 50 -13.18 -2.64 -4.62
C LEU A 50 -12.08 -3.26 -3.77
N MET A 51 -12.13 -3.08 -2.46
CA MET A 51 -11.23 -3.70 -1.51
C MET A 51 -12.02 -4.60 -0.55
N GLU A 52 -11.65 -5.87 -0.50
CA GLU A 52 -12.17 -6.85 0.46
C GLU A 52 -11.08 -7.20 1.46
N LEU A 53 -11.37 -6.99 2.75
CA LEU A 53 -10.53 -7.38 3.87
C LEU A 53 -11.18 -8.57 4.56
N ARG A 54 -10.50 -9.71 4.65
CA ARG A 54 -11.03 -10.94 5.25
C ARG A 54 -10.09 -11.53 6.29
N ALA A 55 -10.66 -11.88 7.44
CA ALA A 55 -9.93 -12.58 8.50
C ALA A 55 -9.51 -13.99 8.02
N GLY A 56 -8.22 -14.29 8.15
CA GLY A 56 -7.64 -15.59 7.82
C GLY A 56 -7.34 -16.42 9.08
N THR A 57 -6.10 -16.89 9.21
CA THR A 57 -5.66 -17.67 10.36
C THR A 57 -5.39 -16.78 11.58
N GLY A 58 -5.83 -17.19 12.76
CA GLY A 58 -5.65 -16.43 14.01
C GLY A 58 -6.92 -16.14 14.78
N GLY A 59 -8.09 -16.57 14.27
CA GLY A 59 -9.37 -16.47 14.98
C GLY A 59 -9.72 -15.02 15.30
N ASP A 60 -10.00 -14.73 16.57
CA ASP A 60 -10.39 -13.39 17.03
C ASP A 60 -9.29 -12.35 16.81
N GLU A 61 -8.02 -12.75 16.93
CA GLU A 61 -6.88 -11.85 16.67
C GLU A 61 -6.80 -11.47 15.19
N ALA A 62 -7.15 -12.37 14.27
CA ALA A 62 -7.24 -12.04 12.85
C ALA A 62 -8.35 -11.01 12.59
N CYS A 63 -9.48 -11.07 13.31
CA CYS A 63 -10.56 -10.09 13.18
C CYS A 63 -10.14 -8.70 13.68
N ILE A 64 -9.38 -8.64 14.79
CA ILE A 64 -8.79 -7.39 15.29
C ILE A 64 -7.75 -6.87 14.29
N PHE A 65 -6.98 -7.75 13.67
CA PHE A 65 -6.01 -7.34 12.66
C PHE A 65 -6.68 -6.78 11.39
N VAL A 66 -7.84 -7.29 10.99
CA VAL A 66 -8.66 -6.67 9.91
C VAL A 66 -9.03 -5.23 10.28
N GLU A 67 -9.45 -4.98 11.53
CA GLU A 67 -9.78 -3.63 12.01
C GLU A 67 -8.56 -2.68 11.96
N ASP A 68 -7.39 -3.16 12.36
CA ASP A 68 -6.15 -2.39 12.30
C ASP A 68 -5.78 -1.99 10.86
N ILE A 69 -5.89 -2.95 9.93
CA ILE A 69 -5.59 -2.73 8.51
C ILE A 69 -6.65 -1.83 7.85
N PHE A 70 -7.92 -1.99 8.20
CA PHE A 70 -8.98 -1.07 7.78
C PHE A 70 -8.68 0.36 8.23
N ARG A 71 -8.29 0.55 9.49
CA ARG A 71 -7.90 1.87 10.02
C ARG A 71 -6.69 2.44 9.27
N MET A 72 -5.68 1.61 8.99
CA MET A 72 -4.51 2.02 8.22
C MET A 72 -4.91 2.53 6.83
N TYR A 73 -5.75 1.79 6.11
CA TYR A 73 -6.20 2.18 4.77
C TYR A 73 -7.06 3.43 4.78
N THR A 74 -8.01 3.58 5.71
CA THR A 74 -8.84 4.79 5.78
C THR A 74 -8.02 6.06 6.06
N MET A 75 -6.94 5.95 6.84
CA MET A 75 -5.98 7.04 7.01
C MET A 75 -5.21 7.33 5.72
N TYR A 76 -4.77 6.29 5.00
CA TYR A 76 -4.09 6.44 3.72
C TYR A 76 -4.99 7.06 2.64
N PHE A 77 -6.25 6.66 2.56
CA PHE A 77 -7.23 7.23 1.64
C PHE A 77 -7.42 8.73 1.90
N LYS A 78 -7.45 9.14 3.17
CA LYS A 78 -7.55 10.55 3.55
C LYS A 78 -6.34 11.36 3.09
N GLU A 79 -5.12 10.81 3.17
CA GLU A 79 -3.89 11.47 2.70
C GLU A 79 -3.90 11.68 1.18
N LEU A 80 -4.47 10.73 0.43
CA LEU A 80 -4.60 10.81 -1.03
C LEU A 80 -5.88 11.51 -1.52
N CYS A 81 -6.68 12.06 -0.61
CA CYS A 81 -7.99 12.65 -0.91
C CYS A 81 -8.92 11.70 -1.68
N TRP A 82 -8.89 10.41 -1.34
CA TRP A 82 -9.82 9.40 -1.86
C TRP A 82 -11.01 9.26 -0.93
N ASN A 83 -12.18 9.07 -1.53
CA ASN A 83 -13.41 8.74 -0.82
C ASN A 83 -13.57 7.22 -0.79
N TYR A 84 -14.24 6.72 0.25
CA TYR A 84 -14.59 5.31 0.33
C TYR A 84 -15.99 5.14 0.90
N GLU A 85 -16.68 4.09 0.47
CA GLU A 85 -17.97 3.65 0.98
C GLU A 85 -17.88 2.21 1.45
N ILE A 86 -18.53 1.90 2.58
CA ILE A 86 -18.59 0.54 3.12
C ILE A 86 -19.80 -0.15 2.51
N LEU A 87 -19.57 -1.16 1.67
CA LEU A 87 -20.63 -1.94 1.04
C LEU A 87 -21.14 -3.07 1.94
N ASN A 88 -20.21 -3.73 2.64
CA ASN A 88 -20.54 -4.80 3.57
C ASN A 88 -19.56 -4.80 4.74
N MET A 89 -20.04 -5.20 5.91
CA MET A 89 -19.24 -5.27 7.12
C MET A 89 -19.77 -6.38 8.02
N GLN A 90 -18.94 -7.38 8.28
CA GLN A 90 -19.23 -8.48 9.18
C GLN A 90 -18.34 -8.38 10.42
N HIS A 91 -18.96 -8.20 11.59
CA HIS A 91 -18.24 -8.16 12.85
C HIS A 91 -17.64 -9.53 13.23
N GLY A 92 -16.47 -9.48 13.87
CA GLY A 92 -15.91 -10.63 14.57
C GLY A 92 -16.72 -10.96 15.83
N PRO A 93 -16.54 -12.16 16.40
CA PRO A 93 -17.33 -12.61 17.56
C PRO A 93 -16.99 -11.88 18.86
N ILE A 94 -15.77 -11.34 18.99
CA ILE A 94 -15.33 -10.58 20.18
C ILE A 94 -15.06 -9.12 19.81
N LYS A 95 -14.09 -8.89 18.91
CA LYS A 95 -13.66 -7.56 18.48
C LYS A 95 -13.18 -7.60 17.03
N GLY A 96 -13.21 -6.44 16.37
CA GLY A 96 -12.81 -6.27 14.99
C GLY A 96 -13.81 -6.87 14.02
N TYR A 97 -13.33 -7.22 12.83
CA TYR A 97 -14.17 -7.58 11.69
C TYR A 97 -13.71 -8.88 11.05
N LYS A 98 -14.67 -9.75 10.74
CA LYS A 98 -14.42 -10.95 9.96
C LYS A 98 -14.27 -10.63 8.48
N GLU A 99 -15.07 -9.68 7.99
CA GLU A 99 -15.07 -9.23 6.60
C GLU A 99 -15.44 -7.74 6.52
N ILE A 100 -14.76 -6.99 5.65
CA ILE A 100 -15.15 -5.62 5.26
C ILE A 100 -14.98 -5.50 3.75
N ILE A 101 -16.02 -5.00 3.07
CA ILE A 101 -16.00 -4.70 1.64
C ILE A 101 -16.14 -3.19 1.47
N LEU A 102 -15.20 -2.59 0.75
CA LEU A 102 -15.11 -1.16 0.51
C LEU A 102 -15.14 -0.88 -0.97
N GLU A 103 -15.89 0.14 -1.36
CA GLU A 103 -15.74 0.80 -2.65
C GLU A 103 -14.88 2.05 -2.45
N ILE A 104 -13.83 2.21 -3.26
CA ILE A 104 -12.86 3.32 -3.12
C ILE A 104 -12.83 4.11 -4.42
N GLN A 105 -13.12 5.41 -4.30
CA GLN A 105 -13.26 6.33 -5.41
C GLN A 105 -12.21 7.43 -5.34
N GLY A 106 -11.55 7.68 -6.47
CA GLY A 106 -10.47 8.66 -6.54
C GLY A 106 -9.62 8.54 -7.80
N LYS A 107 -8.52 9.28 -7.82
CA LYS A 107 -7.58 9.27 -8.97
C LYS A 107 -6.62 8.08 -8.86
N ASN A 108 -6.62 7.21 -9.87
CA ASN A 108 -5.68 6.09 -10.00
C ASN A 108 -5.68 5.13 -8.80
N VAL A 109 -6.88 4.84 -8.26
CA VAL A 109 -7.05 4.00 -7.06
C VAL A 109 -6.55 2.59 -7.32
N TYR A 110 -7.13 1.89 -8.31
CA TYR A 110 -6.76 0.49 -8.59
C TYR A 110 -5.28 0.34 -8.97
N GLY A 111 -4.75 1.27 -9.79
CA GLY A 111 -3.35 1.26 -10.21
C GLY A 111 -2.36 1.34 -9.05
N THR A 112 -2.75 1.96 -7.94
CA THR A 112 -1.94 2.09 -6.72
C THR A 112 -2.16 0.91 -5.78
N LEU A 113 -3.43 0.55 -5.55
CA LEU A 113 -3.81 -0.46 -4.57
C LEU A 113 -3.57 -1.90 -5.05
N LYS A 114 -3.48 -2.18 -6.35
CA LYS A 114 -3.26 -3.55 -6.87
C LYS A 114 -2.06 -4.28 -6.26
N PHE A 115 -1.04 -3.55 -5.81
CA PHE A 115 0.17 -4.11 -5.19
C PHE A 115 -0.03 -4.51 -3.72
N GLU A 116 -1.11 -4.06 -3.10
CA GLU A 116 -1.48 -4.39 -1.72
C GLU A 116 -2.28 -5.70 -1.64
N SER A 117 -2.67 -6.26 -2.79
CA SER A 117 -3.44 -7.50 -2.86
C SER A 117 -2.57 -8.69 -2.42
N GLY A 118 -3.08 -9.51 -1.51
CA GLY A 118 -2.38 -10.68 -1.00
C GLY A 118 -2.67 -10.98 0.46
N VAL A 119 -1.84 -11.84 1.04
CA VAL A 119 -1.92 -12.23 2.45
C VAL A 119 -1.01 -11.34 3.28
N HIS A 120 -1.60 -10.67 4.26
CA HIS A 120 -0.89 -9.83 5.21
C HIS A 120 -0.74 -10.59 6.52
N ARG A 121 0.47 -10.57 7.10
CA ARG A 121 0.83 -11.35 8.29
C ARG A 121 1.26 -10.43 9.43
N VAL A 122 0.80 -10.72 10.64
CA VAL A 122 1.20 -10.03 11.86
C VAL A 122 1.70 -11.01 12.90
N GLN A 123 2.66 -10.56 13.70
CA GLN A 123 3.24 -11.30 14.82
C GLN A 123 3.26 -10.39 16.05
N ARG A 124 2.41 -10.68 17.04
CA ARG A 124 2.32 -9.92 18.29
C ARG A 124 1.69 -10.76 19.40
N VAL A 125 1.70 -10.24 20.62
CA VAL A 125 0.88 -10.79 21.71
C VAL A 125 -0.57 -10.38 21.46
N PRO A 126 -1.50 -11.33 21.23
CA PRO A 126 -2.89 -11.01 20.97
C PRO A 126 -3.53 -10.26 22.14
N TYR A 127 -4.53 -9.43 21.83
CA TYR A 127 -5.32 -8.79 22.87
C TYR A 127 -6.08 -9.83 23.73
N THR A 128 -6.44 -10.97 23.13
CA THR A 128 -7.17 -12.05 23.78
C THR A 128 -6.27 -13.02 24.57
N GLU A 129 -4.94 -12.83 24.54
CA GLU A 129 -3.99 -13.74 25.18
C GLU A 129 -3.64 -13.29 26.60
N SER A 130 -3.79 -14.18 27.58
CA SER A 130 -3.57 -13.88 29.00
C SER A 130 -2.14 -14.15 29.47
N GLN A 131 -1.39 -15.04 28.80
CA GLN A 131 -0.04 -15.45 29.21
C GLN A 131 1.09 -14.69 28.49
N GLY A 132 0.76 -13.70 27.67
CA GLY A 132 1.76 -12.91 26.97
C GLY A 132 2.49 -13.66 25.85
N ARG A 133 1.90 -14.74 25.32
CA ARG A 133 2.50 -15.54 24.25
C ARG A 133 2.37 -14.83 22.91
N LEU A 134 3.41 -14.94 22.09
CA LEU A 134 3.45 -14.32 20.77
C LEU A 134 2.77 -15.23 19.76
N HIS A 135 1.71 -14.75 19.11
CA HIS A 135 0.98 -15.48 18.09
C HIS A 135 1.23 -14.88 16.72
N THR A 136 1.03 -15.71 15.69
CA THR A 136 1.04 -15.29 14.29
C THR A 136 -0.39 -15.31 13.79
N SER A 137 -0.83 -14.21 13.18
CA SER A 137 -2.14 -14.11 12.52
C SER A 137 -1.99 -13.59 11.10
N ALA A 138 -2.98 -13.88 10.26
CA ALA A 138 -2.98 -13.50 8.86
C ALA A 138 -4.38 -13.06 8.41
N ILE A 139 -4.42 -12.13 7.48
CA ILE A 139 -5.64 -11.68 6.80
C ILE A 139 -5.40 -11.68 5.29
N THR A 140 -6.46 -11.73 4.52
CA THR A 140 -6.42 -11.55 3.07
C THR A 140 -6.93 -10.16 2.72
N VAL A 141 -6.19 -9.48 1.85
CA VAL A 141 -6.59 -8.23 1.20
C VAL A 141 -6.76 -8.55 -0.27
N ALA A 142 -7.99 -8.45 -0.79
CA ALA A 142 -8.28 -8.66 -2.20
C ALA A 142 -8.74 -7.34 -2.82
N ILE A 143 -8.18 -7.00 -3.98
CA ILE A 143 -8.41 -5.72 -4.64
C ILE A 143 -8.79 -5.97 -6.09
N PHE A 144 -9.95 -5.44 -6.48
CA PHE A 144 -10.54 -5.63 -7.80
C PHE A 144 -10.82 -4.27 -8.44
N PRO A 145 -10.78 -4.16 -9.78
CA PRO A 145 -11.32 -2.99 -10.45
C PRO A 145 -12.85 -3.02 -10.36
N GLU A 146 -13.49 -1.85 -10.25
CA GLU A 146 -14.95 -1.73 -10.07
C GLU A 146 -15.78 -2.50 -11.12
N GLU A 147 -15.29 -2.58 -12.36
CA GLU A 147 -16.00 -3.24 -13.48
C GLU A 147 -16.03 -4.77 -13.38
N ASP A 148 -15.12 -5.42 -12.65
CA ASP A 148 -15.07 -6.88 -12.55
C ASP A 148 -16.04 -7.44 -11.48
N TYR A 149 -16.69 -6.56 -10.71
CA TYR A 149 -17.54 -6.94 -9.57
C TYR A 149 -19.06 -6.72 -9.82
N LYS A 150 -19.44 -6.00 -10.88
CA LYS A 150 -20.84 -5.79 -11.29
C LYS A 150 -21.30 -6.90 -12.24
#